data_AF-A0A942N6I3-F1
#
_entry.id   AF-A0A942N6I3-F1
#
_cell.length_a   1.000
_cell.length_b   1.000
_cell.length_c   1.000
_cell.angle_alpha   90.00
_cell.angle_beta   90.00
_cell.angle_gamma   90.00
#
_symmetry.space_group_name_H-M   'P 1'
#
loop_
_entity.id
_entity.type
_entity.pdbx_description
1 polymer ?
#
loop_
_entity_poly.entity_id
_entity_poly.type
_entity_poly.pdbx_seq_one_letter_code
_entity_poly.pdbx_strand_id
1 'polypeptide(L)' 'MGDFLKGQTTTITEYDESLVRRLIEKVTAYEEKFTVEFKSGVTVDVEG' A
#
# COMPACT_ATOMS: atom_id res chain seq x y z
N MET A 1 3.25 6.24 13.98
CA MET A 1 2.08 5.74 13.23
C MET A 1 1.17 6.84 12.66
N GLY A 2 1.09 8.04 13.26
CA GLY A 2 0.09 9.05 12.89
C GLY A 2 0.50 10.06 11.82
N ASP A 3 1.77 10.45 11.73
CA ASP A 3 2.16 11.62 10.90
C ASP A 3 2.04 11.40 9.39
N PHE A 4 2.21 10.16 8.93
CA PHE A 4 2.04 9.81 7.52
C PHE A 4 0.59 9.92 7.05
N LEU A 5 -0.37 9.58 7.92
CA LEU A 5 -1.80 9.60 7.62
C LEU A 5 -2.45 10.96 7.95
N LYS A 6 -1.86 11.77 8.84
CA LYS A 6 -2.39 13.07 9.27
C LYS A 6 -2.37 14.15 8.18
N GLY A 7 -1.44 14.06 7.22
CA GLY A 7 -1.36 14.98 6.07
C GLY A 7 -2.15 14.51 4.84
N GLN A 8 -2.73 13.32 4.91
CA GLN A 8 -3.54 12.75 3.84
C GLN A 8 -5.01 12.98 4.16
N THR A 9 -5.78 13.44 3.18
CA THR A 9 -7.25 13.43 3.22
C THR A 9 -7.69 11.98 3.50
N THR A 10 -8.06 11.71 4.75
CA THR A 10 -8.30 10.36 5.30
C THR A 10 -9.59 9.73 4.76
N THR A 11 -10.31 10.42 3.88
CA THR A 11 -11.48 9.89 3.19
C THR A 11 -11.04 9.47 1.80
N ILE A 12 -10.71 8.18 1.65
CA ILE A 12 -10.55 7.56 0.33
C ILE A 12 -11.97 7.42 -0.25
N THR A 13 -12.47 8.47 -0.91
CA THR A 13 -13.70 8.39 -1.72
C THR A 13 -13.44 7.72 -3.07
N GLU A 14 -12.21 7.82 -3.57
CA GLU A 14 -11.73 7.22 -4.83
C GLU A 14 -10.30 6.70 -4.66
N TYR A 15 -9.95 5.67 -5.43
CA TYR A 15 -8.62 5.07 -5.45
C TYR A 15 -7.60 6.03 -6.08
N ASP A 16 -6.64 6.51 -5.30
CA ASP A 16 -5.55 7.36 -5.78
C ASP A 16 -4.27 6.53 -5.97
N GLU A 17 -3.92 6.28 -7.24
CA GLU A 17 -2.72 5.51 -7.62
C GLU A 17 -1.42 6.11 -7.08
N SER A 18 -1.30 7.44 -7.07
CA SER A 18 -0.08 8.12 -6.63
C SER A 18 0.13 7.94 -5.13
N LEU A 19 -0.98 8.01 -4.40
CA LEU A 19 -1.03 7.79 -2.97
C LEU A 19 -0.69 6.33 -2.64
N VAL A 20 -1.35 5.37 -3.30
CA VAL A 20 -1.09 3.93 -3.08
C VAL A 20 0.36 3.58 -3.35
N ARG A 21 0.95 4.07 -4.46
CA ARG A 21 2.38 3.89 -4.75
C ARG A 21 3.29 4.47 -3.67
N ARG A 22 2.87 5.56 -3.02
CA ARG A 22 3.63 6.18 -1.91
C ARG A 22 3.55 5.36 -0.62
N LEU A 23 2.44 4.66 -0.37
CA LEU A 23 2.23 3.80 0.81
C LEU A 23 2.99 2.47 0.70
N ILE A 24 3.21 1.98 -0.52
CA ILE A 24 3.95 0.74 -0.77
C ILE A 24 5.44 0.95 -0.45
N GLU A 25 6.00 0.03 0.31
CA GLU A 25 7.43 -0.08 0.61
C GLU A 25 8.13 -0.99 -0.40
N LYS A 26 7.56 -2.18 -0.62
CA LYS A 26 8.12 -3.19 -1.52
C LYS A 26 7.02 -4.03 -2.16
N VAL A 27 7.23 -4.42 -3.41
CA VAL A 27 6.43 -5.45 -4.08
C VAL A 27 7.36 -6.60 -4.43
N THR A 28 6.99 -7.81 -4.04
CA THR A 28 7.69 -9.05 -4.40
C THR A 28 6.77 -9.87 -5.28
N ALA A 29 7.18 -10.09 -6.53
CA ALA A 29 6.46 -10.94 -7.47
C ALA A 29 6.95 -12.39 -7.36
N TYR A 30 6.01 -13.31 -7.24
CA TYR A 30 6.20 -14.76 -7.33
C TYR A 30 5.48 -15.27 -8.58
N GLU A 31 5.69 -16.53 -8.96
CA GLU A 31 5.06 -17.11 -10.15
C GLU A 31 3.52 -17.10 -10.09
N GLU A 32 2.93 -17.23 -8.90
CA GLU A 32 1.47 -17.37 -8.72
C GLU A 32 0.84 -16.26 -7.85
N LYS A 33 1.67 -15.37 -7.29
CA LYS A 33 1.19 -14.33 -6.37
C LYS A 33 2.10 -13.11 -6.30
N PHE A 34 1.57 -12.04 -5.75
CA PHE A 34 2.31 -10.85 -5.38
C PHE A 34 2.21 -10.61 -3.89
N THR A 35 3.34 -10.37 -3.24
CA THR A 35 3.36 -9.91 -1.85
C THR A 35 3.69 -8.42 -1.86
N VAL A 36 2.77 -7.61 -1.34
CA VAL A 36 2.88 -6.16 -1.22
C VAL A 36 3.12 -5.82 0.25
N GLU A 37 4.23 -5.16 0.52
CA GLU A 37 4.60 -4.66 1.83
C GLU A 37 4.40 -3.14 1.86
N PHE A 38 3.63 -2.66 2.82
CA PHE A 38 3.36 -1.24 3.03
C PHE A 38 4.28 -0.67 4.10
N LYS A 39 4.59 0.63 4.01
CA LYS A 39 5.42 1.35 5.00
C LYS A 39 4.85 1.36 6.42
N SER A 40 3.59 0.98 6.58
CA SER A 40 2.97 0.75 7.88
C SER A 40 3.41 -0.57 8.53
N GLY A 41 4.17 -1.42 7.82
CA GLY A 41 4.49 -2.80 8.21
C GLY A 41 3.37 -3.79 7.93
N VAL A 42 2.33 -3.38 7.18
CA VAL A 42 1.26 -4.29 6.73
C VAL A 42 1.73 -5.03 5.49
N THR A 43 1.53 -6.34 5.48
CA THR A 43 1.83 -7.21 4.33
C THR A 43 0.54 -7.79 3.79
N VAL A 44 0.36 -7.73 2.48
CA VAL A 44 -0.80 -8.27 1.77
C VAL A 44 -0.31 -9.20 0.67
N ASP A 45 -0.83 -10.42 0.64
CA ASP A 45 -0.66 -11.34 -0.47
C ASP A 45 -1.85 -11.21 -1.43
N VAL A 46 -1.54 -11.07 -2.71
CA VAL A 46 -2.50 -10.98 -3.82
C VAL A 46 -2.26 -12.19 -4.72
N GLU A 47 -3.27 -13.05 -4.82
CA GLU A 47 -3.27 -14.18 -5.75
C GLU A 47 -3.48 -13.67 -7.19
N GLY A 48 -2.69 -14.21 -8.13
CA GLY A 48 -2.69 -13.80 -9.55
C GLY A 48 -3.84 -14.37 -10.36
#